data_AF-A0A015K9Y0-F1
#
_entry.id   AF-A0A015K9Y0-F1
#
_cell.length_a   1.000
_cell.length_b   1.000
_cell.length_c   1.000
_cell.angle_alpha   90.00
_cell.angle_beta   90.00
_cell.angle_gamma   90.00
#
_symmetry.space_group_name_H-M   'P 1'
#
loop_
_entity.id
_entity.type
_entity.pdbx_description
1 polymer ?
#
loop_
_entity_poly.entity_id
_entity_poly.type
_entity_poly.pdbx_seq_one_letter_code
_entity_poly.pdbx_strand_id
1 'polypeptide(L)'
;MSGPSSNCSFDFDGSSARAKFDTSLLNLRDENVNFKLFSTSAETKAGLTGLGMKAGVNLAEVETSDGIKAKVGLNFDSGTSISSDGVETKVGGLGVKVGKVTGVSTPFGEVEIDFGKFLGL
;
A
#
# COMPACT_ATOMS: atom_id res chain seq x y z
N MET A 1 -2.60 -22.55 -6.82
CA MET A 1 -2.57 -21.41 -7.76
C MET A 1 -3.81 -20.57 -7.49
N SER A 2 -3.67 -19.31 -7.06
CA SER A 2 -4.82 -18.40 -7.00
C SER A 2 -4.97 -17.70 -8.35
N GLY A 3 -6.19 -17.71 -8.88
CA GLY A 3 -6.55 -17.04 -10.13
C GLY A 3 -6.82 -15.54 -9.93
N PRO A 4 -7.39 -14.88 -10.96
CA PRO A 4 -7.72 -13.47 -10.89
C PRO A 4 -8.70 -13.22 -9.74
N SER A 5 -8.40 -12.19 -8.94
CA SER A 5 -9.21 -11.77 -7.81
C SER A 5 -9.45 -10.27 -7.89
N SER A 6 -10.67 -9.87 -7.51
CA SER A 6 -11.04 -8.46 -7.42
C SER A 6 -11.68 -8.24 -6.05
N ASN A 7 -11.27 -7.18 -5.39
CA ASN A 7 -11.75 -6.80 -4.08
C ASN A 7 -12.16 -5.32 -4.10
N CYS A 8 -13.31 -5.04 -3.50
CA CYS A 8 -13.79 -3.68 -3.28
C CYS A 8 -14.19 -3.58 -1.81
N SER A 9 -13.57 -2.65 -1.09
CA SER A 9 -13.85 -2.43 0.32
C SER A 9 -14.10 -0.96 0.61
N PHE A 10 -15.00 -0.72 1.56
CA PHE A 10 -15.28 0.59 2.12
C PHE A 10 -15.05 0.49 3.62
N ASP A 11 -14.15 1.32 4.12
CA ASP A 11 -13.75 1.33 5.52
C ASP A 11 -14.05 2.69 6.13
N PHE A 12 -14.62 2.70 7.33
CA PHE A 12 -14.87 3.90 8.10
C PHE A 12 -14.32 3.72 9.51
N ASP A 13 -13.30 4.51 9.86
CA ASP A 13 -12.58 4.42 11.12
C ASP A 13 -13.03 5.51 12.12
N GLY A 14 -14.25 6.06 11.95
CA GLY A 14 -14.78 7.16 12.76
C GLY A 14 -14.21 8.55 12.38
N SER A 15 -12.94 8.62 11.99
CA SER A 15 -12.23 9.87 11.66
C SER A 15 -11.90 10.01 10.17
N SER A 16 -12.03 8.94 9.39
CA SER A 16 -11.84 8.95 7.94
C SER A 16 -12.69 7.88 7.26
N ALA A 17 -13.09 8.18 6.03
CA ALA A 17 -13.69 7.24 5.10
C ALA A 17 -12.65 6.84 4.05
N ARG A 18 -12.61 5.56 3.71
CA ARG A 18 -11.75 4.99 2.69
C ARG A 18 -12.57 4.14 1.74
N ALA A 19 -12.37 4.33 0.44
CA ALA A 19 -12.86 3.43 -0.59
C ALA A 19 -11.65 2.84 -1.31
N LYS A 20 -11.64 1.52 -1.47
CA LYS A 20 -10.52 0.79 -2.04
C LYS A 20 -11.01 -0.22 -3.07
N PHE A 21 -10.36 -0.24 -4.21
CA PHE A 21 -10.58 -1.17 -5.31
C PHE A 21 -9.25 -1.77 -5.71
N ASP A 22 -9.14 -3.10 -5.66
CA ASP A 22 -7.94 -3.81 -6.06
C ASP A 22 -8.32 -5.01 -6.92
N THR A 23 -7.58 -5.21 -7.99
CA THR A 23 -7.64 -6.44 -8.79
C THR A 23 -6.23 -6.99 -8.94
N SER A 24 -6.09 -8.30 -9.00
CA SER A 24 -4.81 -8.99 -9.16
C SER A 24 -5.04 -10.23 -10.01
N LEU A 25 -4.25 -10.42 -11.07
CA LEU A 25 -4.40 -11.57 -11.96
C LEU A 25 -3.83 -12.86 -11.35
N LEU A 26 -2.68 -12.75 -10.70
CA LEU A 26 -2.03 -13.87 -10.03
C LEU A 26 -1.61 -13.43 -8.64
N ASN A 27 -2.01 -14.21 -7.65
CA ASN A 27 -1.66 -13.99 -6.27
C ASN A 27 -1.18 -15.33 -5.69
N LEU A 28 0.09 -15.39 -5.33
CA LEU A 28 0.71 -16.54 -4.68
C LEU A 28 0.92 -16.15 -3.22
N ARG A 29 0.01 -16.63 -2.39
CA ARG A 29 0.17 -16.55 -0.93
C ARG A 29 0.79 -17.83 -0.43
N ASP A 30 1.92 -17.67 0.23
CA ASP A 30 2.53 -18.64 1.10
C ASP A 30 2.44 -18.15 2.56
N GLU A 31 2.82 -18.98 3.52
CA GLU A 31 2.73 -18.67 4.95
C GLU A 31 3.58 -17.45 5.33
N ASN A 32 4.74 -17.29 4.68
CA ASN A 32 5.69 -16.22 5.00
C ASN A 32 5.85 -15.16 3.90
N VAL A 33 5.35 -15.41 2.69
CA VAL A 33 5.55 -14.53 1.54
C VAL A 33 4.28 -14.45 0.70
N ASN A 34 3.95 -13.24 0.28
CA ASN A 34 2.86 -12.95 -0.62
C ASN A 34 3.40 -12.29 -1.90
N PHE A 35 3.22 -12.96 -3.03
CA PHE A 35 3.68 -12.52 -4.33
C PHE A 35 2.49 -12.24 -5.25
N LYS A 36 2.37 -11.02 -5.74
CA LYS A 36 1.33 -10.63 -6.72
C LYS A 36 1.97 -10.24 -8.04
N LEU A 37 1.37 -10.69 -9.13
CA LEU A 37 1.69 -10.25 -10.48
C LEU A 37 0.48 -9.59 -11.11
N PHE A 38 0.73 -8.49 -11.83
CA PHE A 38 -0.27 -7.70 -12.53
C PHE A 38 -1.49 -7.40 -11.66
N SER A 39 -1.32 -6.43 -10.76
CA SER A 39 -2.39 -5.89 -9.95
C SER A 39 -2.67 -4.45 -10.30
N THR A 40 -3.92 -4.05 -10.21
CA THR A 40 -4.33 -2.65 -10.34
C THR A 40 -5.08 -2.28 -9.08
N SER A 41 -4.76 -1.14 -8.50
CA SER A 41 -5.35 -0.63 -7.27
C SER A 41 -5.79 0.82 -7.45
N ALA A 42 -6.91 1.17 -6.84
CA ALA A 42 -7.39 2.54 -6.71
C ALA A 42 -7.95 2.69 -5.30
N GLU A 43 -7.39 3.60 -4.52
CA GLU A 43 -7.83 3.90 -3.16
C GLU A 43 -8.08 5.40 -3.05
N THR A 44 -9.19 5.80 -2.45
CA THR A 44 -9.43 7.17 -2.05
C THR A 44 -9.69 7.21 -0.56
N LYS A 45 -9.11 8.19 0.13
CA LYS A 45 -9.25 8.42 1.56
C LYS A 45 -9.59 9.88 1.80
N ALA A 46 -10.62 10.13 2.60
CA ALA A 46 -11.00 11.46 3.02
C ALA A 46 -11.40 11.45 4.50
N GLY A 47 -10.80 12.32 5.30
CA GLY A 47 -11.12 12.45 6.71
C GLY A 47 -10.29 13.49 7.45
N LEU A 48 -10.56 13.62 8.74
CA LEU A 48 -9.88 14.57 9.63
C LEU A 48 -8.37 14.26 9.73
N THR A 49 -8.01 12.99 9.63
CA THR A 49 -6.64 12.47 9.70
C THR A 49 -5.88 12.50 8.37
N GLY A 50 -6.50 13.03 7.30
CA GLY A 50 -5.85 13.21 6.01
C GLY A 50 -6.76 13.01 4.80
N LEU A 51 -6.29 13.49 3.66
CA LEU A 51 -6.92 13.32 2.35
C LEU A 51 -5.88 12.72 1.40
N GLY A 52 -6.29 11.73 0.63
CA GLY A 52 -5.41 11.09 -0.33
C GLY A 52 -6.15 10.32 -1.41
N MET A 53 -5.52 10.26 -2.57
CA MET A 53 -5.92 9.41 -3.68
C MET A 53 -4.70 8.60 -4.12
N LYS A 54 -4.93 7.31 -4.33
CA LYS A 54 -3.96 6.34 -4.82
C LYS A 54 -4.58 5.66 -6.03
N ALA A 55 -3.84 5.55 -7.10
CA ALA A 55 -4.22 4.78 -8.27
C ALA A 55 -2.94 4.21 -8.87
N GLY A 56 -2.89 2.90 -9.12
CA GLY A 56 -1.67 2.30 -9.62
C GLY A 56 -1.87 0.94 -10.25
N VAL A 57 -0.96 0.60 -11.15
CA VAL A 57 -0.82 -0.68 -11.81
C VAL A 57 0.53 -1.25 -11.40
N ASN A 58 0.52 -2.29 -10.56
CA ASN A 58 1.70 -3.03 -10.18
C ASN A 58 1.92 -4.20 -11.14
N LEU A 59 3.13 -4.29 -11.67
CA LEU A 59 3.57 -5.42 -12.49
C LEU A 59 3.96 -6.59 -11.58
N ALA A 60 4.66 -6.28 -10.49
CA ALA A 60 5.07 -7.23 -9.47
C ALA A 60 5.03 -6.59 -8.09
N GLU A 61 4.56 -7.34 -7.10
CA GLU A 61 4.54 -6.99 -5.69
C GLU A 61 5.03 -8.19 -4.88
N VAL A 62 5.94 -7.91 -3.96
CA VAL A 62 6.44 -8.82 -2.93
C VAL A 62 6.13 -8.22 -1.58
N GLU A 63 5.56 -9.04 -0.70
CA GLU A 63 5.40 -8.73 0.71
C GLU A 63 5.85 -9.94 1.52
N THR A 64 6.77 -9.74 2.46
CA THR A 64 7.19 -10.76 3.41
C THR A 64 6.55 -10.53 4.76
N SER A 65 6.30 -11.60 5.50
CA SER A 65 5.74 -11.52 6.86
C SER A 65 6.66 -10.77 7.83
N ASP A 66 7.97 -10.73 7.54
CA ASP A 66 8.99 -9.96 8.27
C ASP A 66 8.85 -8.43 8.11
N GLY A 67 7.84 -7.96 7.37
CA GLY A 67 7.53 -6.54 7.23
C GLY A 67 8.25 -5.84 6.08
N ILE A 68 8.88 -6.58 5.17
CA ILE A 68 9.49 -6.02 3.96
C ILE A 68 8.47 -6.08 2.83
N LYS A 69 8.28 -4.94 2.16
CA LYS A 69 7.39 -4.83 1.03
C LYS A 69 8.06 -4.09 -0.11
N ALA A 70 8.02 -4.68 -1.29
CA ALA A 70 8.57 -4.11 -2.51
C ALA A 70 7.56 -4.24 -3.63
N LYS A 71 7.37 -3.16 -4.39
CA LYS A 71 6.48 -3.10 -5.53
C LYS A 71 7.16 -2.44 -6.71
N VAL A 72 6.87 -2.96 -7.89
CA VAL A 72 7.30 -2.39 -9.16
C VAL A 72 6.09 -2.19 -10.05
N GLY A 73 5.88 -0.96 -10.49
CA GLY A 73 4.76 -0.59 -11.35
C GLY A 73 4.39 0.88 -11.25
N LEU A 74 3.48 1.28 -12.13
CA LEU A 74 3.05 2.67 -12.25
C LEU A 74 2.09 3.01 -11.13
N ASN A 75 2.51 3.81 -10.16
CA ASN A 75 1.70 4.20 -9.02
C ASN A 75 1.61 5.73 -8.96
N PHE A 76 0.40 6.25 -9.08
CA PHE A 76 0.11 7.64 -8.82
C PHE A 76 -0.56 7.78 -7.46
N ASP A 77 0.15 8.41 -6.53
CA ASP A 77 -0.28 8.55 -5.16
C ASP A 77 -0.06 10.01 -4.74
N SER A 78 -1.14 10.64 -4.30
CA SER A 78 -1.15 12.03 -3.86
C SER A 78 -2.00 12.15 -2.61
N GLY A 79 -1.39 12.59 -1.52
CA GLY A 79 -2.09 12.77 -0.27
C GLY A 79 -1.16 12.86 0.92
N THR A 80 -1.74 13.31 2.02
CA THR A 80 -1.08 13.29 3.33
C THR A 80 -1.97 12.50 4.27
N SER A 81 -1.36 11.60 5.03
CA SER A 81 -2.03 10.84 6.08
C SER A 81 -1.20 10.90 7.34
N ILE A 82 -1.87 11.28 8.42
CA ILE A 82 -1.30 11.23 9.76
C ILE A 82 -1.92 10.02 10.45
N SER A 83 -1.07 9.16 11.00
CA SER A 83 -1.45 7.94 11.70
C SER A 83 -0.64 7.80 12.98
N SER A 84 -1.12 7.00 13.93
CA SER A 84 -0.39 6.74 15.18
C SER A 84 0.98 6.09 14.95
N ASP A 85 1.14 5.37 13.84
CA ASP A 85 2.39 4.73 13.43
C ASP A 85 3.37 5.66 12.71
N GLY A 86 2.94 6.87 12.31
CA GLY A 86 3.80 7.85 11.65
C GLY A 86 3.08 8.77 10.67
N VAL A 87 3.89 9.56 9.98
CA VAL A 87 3.44 10.53 8.98
C VAL A 87 3.80 10.02 7.58
N GLU A 88 2.79 9.96 6.71
CA GLU A 88 2.94 9.64 5.29
C GLU A 88 2.58 10.88 4.47
N THR A 89 3.49 11.31 3.60
CA THR A 89 3.23 12.37 2.61
C THR A 89 3.63 11.87 1.24
N LYS A 90 2.71 12.01 0.28
CA LYS A 90 2.88 11.62 -1.11
C LYS A 90 2.43 12.76 -2.02
N VAL A 91 3.24 13.12 -3.00
CA VAL A 91 3.00 14.19 -3.95
C VAL A 91 3.42 13.74 -5.34
N GLY A 92 2.44 13.58 -6.24
CA GLY A 92 2.70 13.24 -7.64
C GLY A 92 3.37 11.88 -7.85
N GLY A 93 3.05 10.89 -7.01
CA GLY A 93 3.65 9.55 -7.05
C GLY A 93 4.99 9.42 -6.34
N LEU A 94 5.62 10.52 -5.91
CA LEU A 94 6.75 10.49 -4.99
C LEU A 94 6.22 10.55 -3.56
N GLY A 95 6.63 9.60 -2.73
CA GLY A 95 6.13 9.44 -1.38
C GLY A 95 7.24 9.13 -0.40
N VAL A 96 7.14 9.70 0.79
CA VAL A 96 8.00 9.32 1.91
C VAL A 96 7.11 9.06 3.11
N LYS A 97 7.38 7.94 3.77
CA LYS A 97 6.75 7.53 5.00
C LYS A 97 7.80 7.40 6.07
N VAL A 98 7.57 8.05 7.21
CA VAL A 98 8.50 8.03 8.35
C VAL A 98 7.71 7.71 9.61
N GLY A 99 8.14 6.68 10.33
CA GLY A 99 7.51 6.18 11.54
C GLY A 99 7.92 4.74 11.86
N LYS A 100 7.03 3.99 12.54
CA LYS A 100 7.18 2.53 12.76
C LYS A 100 7.39 1.80 11.43
N VAL A 101 6.80 2.33 10.38
CA VAL A 101 6.99 1.90 9.00
C VAL A 101 7.72 3.01 8.26
N THR A 102 8.86 2.69 7.66
CA THR A 102 9.62 3.63 6.81
C THR A 102 9.61 3.13 5.38
N GLY A 103 9.31 4.03 4.45
CA GLY A 103 9.25 3.66 3.05
C GLY A 103 9.40 4.85 2.12
N VAL A 104 9.82 4.54 0.90
CA VAL A 104 9.91 5.49 -0.20
C VAL A 104 9.07 4.95 -1.34
N SER A 105 8.15 5.78 -1.81
CA SER A 105 7.35 5.52 -3.00
C SER A 105 7.84 6.40 -4.13
N THR A 106 7.85 5.83 -5.33
CA THR A 106 8.07 6.54 -6.58
C THR A 106 6.94 6.20 -7.55
N PRO A 107 6.76 6.99 -8.62
CA PRO A 107 5.75 6.70 -9.61
C PRO A 107 5.91 5.34 -10.31
N PHE A 108 7.06 4.69 -10.16
CA PHE A 108 7.42 3.43 -10.84
C PHE A 108 7.65 2.26 -9.88
N GLY A 109 7.59 2.49 -8.56
CA GLY A 109 7.85 1.45 -7.57
C GLY A 109 7.93 1.99 -6.16
N GLU A 110 7.78 1.10 -5.19
CA GLU A 110 7.71 1.41 -3.78
C GLU A 110 8.51 0.39 -2.98
N VAL A 111 9.25 0.85 -1.99
CA VAL A 111 9.90 0.00 -1.00
C VAL A 111 9.50 0.48 0.37
N GLU A 112 9.01 -0.44 1.19
CA GLU A 112 8.54 -0.19 2.55
C GLU A 112 9.11 -1.25 3.50
N ILE A 113 9.55 -0.79 4.67
CA ILE A 113 10.09 -1.61 5.75
C ILE A 113 9.30 -1.27 7.02
N ASP A 114 8.61 -2.27 7.56
CA ASP A 114 7.95 -2.19 8.87
C ASP A 114 8.93 -2.63 9.96
N PHE A 115 9.49 -1.64 10.67
CA PHE A 115 10.46 -1.91 11.74
C PHE A 115 9.83 -2.58 12.96
N GLY A 116 8.51 -2.48 13.15
CA GLY A 116 7.84 -3.19 14.22
C GLY A 116 7.85 -4.70 14.00
N LYS A 117 7.42 -5.12 12.82
CA LYS A 117 7.47 -6.54 12.44
C LYS A 117 8.89 -7.04 12.32
N PHE A 118 9.78 -6.24 11.73
CA PHE A 118 11.17 -6.62 11.54
C PHE A 118 11.94 -6.82 12.86
N LEU A 119 11.62 -6.03 13.89
CA LEU A 119 12.25 -6.14 15.22
C LEU A 119 11.46 -7.04 16.19
N GLY A 120 10.36 -7.66 15.75
CA GLY A 120 9.53 -8.54 16.57
C GLY A 120 8.84 -7.84 17.74
N LEU A 121 8.43 -6.57 17.55
CA LEU A 121 8.00 -5.63 18.59
C LEU A 121 6.52 -5.21 18.48
#